data_AF-A0A4V0NEI2-F1
#
_entry.id   AF-A0A4V0NEI2-F1
#
_cell.length_a   1.000
_cell.length_b   1.000
_cell.length_c   1.000
_cell.angle_alpha   90.00
_cell.angle_beta   90.00
_cell.angle_gamma   90.00
#
_symmetry.space_group_name_H-M   'P 1'
#
loop_
_entity.id
_entity.type
_entity.pdbx_description
1 polymer ?
#
loop_
_entity_poly.entity_id
_entity_poly.type
_entity_poly.pdbx_seq_one_letter_code
_entity_poly.pdbx_strand_id
1 'polypeptide(L)'
;MSFGLLLAISIGVRVIVAAAERWASPGPPPRAGGPSTGALVVWFVLVPLAVLLAICVAAGQLSCALLLAPLLPIVAPWPVARHVLIPLGLPRAAYHVARLSDWTWRADRRGGAALAAAWTLCRARRPDPAAEAWIHERLEGAGDRGGAAGRSGDAGRDGVAAASPLRGAGVAAGAMLAAYRGDLDGARALFASVASLDERACPREARRVAAGWLAAEAASRGDWATAQRRAREERGRELSLLGAVADRLLGEAGAPGALELWLRWLAAPRRRATLPLLRRALAAGAGAPRPEPAEPEPCAAKVAEGDLWSRAMLLHAALLLRPHDRVSGDELRRLGGAWDAALEDERAQAELRERARALGAPGAQAAIGALARAVEEDLAAALRAARVPHAAWDDLGGTIGRARRRLRDELLSEVEIACDALRRRVDERRALAPLSEWREWISLRAQYEAAAELAGLELRRLAFPKVHADVCHAAVWLFNTRKERAIGNAMFRWLLAEAEALDDARIASLQRGNVACGV
;
A
#
# COMPACT_ATOMS: atom_id res chain seq x y z
N MET A 1 8.28 -1.02 -55.80
CA MET A 1 8.24 -1.74 -54.51
C MET A 1 9.45 -2.66 -54.45
N SER A 2 10.24 -2.64 -53.36
CA SER A 2 11.40 -3.51 -53.23
C SER A 2 10.95 -4.97 -53.05
N PHE A 3 11.71 -5.91 -53.61
CA PHE A 3 11.46 -7.36 -53.54
C PHE A 3 11.24 -7.86 -52.10
N GLY A 4 11.89 -7.23 -51.12
CA GLY A 4 11.72 -7.54 -49.69
C GLY A 4 10.32 -7.27 -49.14
N LEU A 5 9.59 -6.28 -49.68
CA LEU A 5 8.21 -5.99 -49.27
C LEU A 5 7.25 -7.09 -49.71
N LEU A 6 7.41 -7.57 -50.95
CA LEU A 6 6.60 -8.64 -51.51
C LEU A 6 6.86 -9.97 -50.79
N LEU A 7 8.11 -10.25 -50.41
CA LEU A 7 8.46 -11.43 -49.64
C LEU A 7 7.85 -11.40 -48.22
N ALA A 8 7.90 -10.25 -47.54
CA ALA A 8 7.30 -10.09 -46.21
C ALA A 8 5.77 -10.28 -46.22
N ILE A 9 5.10 -9.73 -47.24
CA ILE A 9 3.65 -9.91 -47.44
C ILE A 9 3.34 -11.39 -47.72
N SER A 10 4.12 -12.06 -48.57
CA SER A 10 3.94 -13.48 -48.90
C SER A 10 4.06 -14.39 -47.67
N ILE A 11 5.06 -14.15 -46.82
CA ILE A 11 5.25 -14.90 -45.56
C ILE A 11 4.08 -14.65 -44.61
N GLY A 12 3.64 -13.40 -44.45
CA GLY A 12 2.49 -13.05 -43.63
C GLY A 12 1.22 -13.76 -44.08
N VAL A 13 0.92 -13.74 -45.38
CA VAL A 13 -0.25 -14.41 -45.95
C VAL A 13 -0.20 -15.92 -45.73
N ARG A 14 0.95 -16.57 -45.94
CA ARG A 14 1.09 -18.02 -45.69
C ARG A 14 0.88 -18.40 -44.23
N VAL A 15 1.36 -17.59 -43.28
CA VAL A 15 1.14 -17.84 -41.85
C VAL A 15 -0.34 -17.69 -41.48
N ILE A 16 -1.03 -16.70 -42.04
CA ILE A 16 -2.47 -16.49 -41.83
C ILE A 16 -3.28 -17.67 -42.38
N VAL A 17 -2.97 -18.12 -43.61
CA VAL A 17 -3.67 -19.24 -44.26
C VAL A 17 -3.44 -20.55 -43.49
N ALA A 18 -2.20 -20.86 -43.10
CA ALA A 18 -1.90 -22.07 -42.33
C ALA A 18 -2.53 -22.08 -40.93
N ALA A 19 -2.66 -20.91 -40.29
CA ALA A 19 -3.36 -20.77 -39.01
C ALA A 19 -4.88 -20.97 -39.16
N ALA A 20 -5.47 -20.47 -40.25
CA ALA A 20 -6.89 -20.67 -40.57
C ALA A 20 -7.20 -22.14 -40.89
N GLU A 21 -6.36 -22.83 -41.65
CA GLU A 21 -6.53 -24.24 -42.04
C GLU A 21 -6.48 -25.20 -40.84
N ARG A 22 -5.54 -24.97 -39.90
CA ARG A 22 -5.47 -25.76 -38.65
C ARG A 22 -6.71 -25.60 -37.77
N TRP A 23 -7.44 -24.49 -37.93
CA TRP A 23 -8.64 -24.18 -37.17
C TRP A 23 -9.93 -24.69 -37.83
N ALA A 24 -9.95 -24.81 -39.16
CA ALA A 24 -11.06 -25.42 -39.89
C ALA A 24 -11.14 -26.94 -39.69
N SER A 25 -10.11 -27.56 -39.10
CA SER A 25 -10.11 -28.96 -38.73
C SER A 25 -11.06 -29.20 -37.55
N PRO A 26 -12.05 -30.12 -37.64
CA PRO A 26 -13.02 -30.37 -36.59
C PRO A 26 -12.36 -31.08 -35.40
N GLY A 27 -11.80 -30.28 -34.49
CA GLY A 27 -11.34 -30.72 -33.18
C GLY A 27 -12.47 -30.74 -32.14
N PRO A 28 -12.27 -31.42 -31.00
CA PRO A 28 -13.23 -31.41 -29.89
C PRO A 28 -13.54 -29.98 -29.44
N PRO A 29 -14.75 -29.73 -28.89
CA PRO A 29 -15.21 -28.39 -28.55
C PRO A 29 -14.19 -27.69 -27.64
N PRO A 30 -13.78 -26.45 -27.97
CA PRO A 30 -12.76 -25.75 -27.22
C PRO A 30 -13.22 -25.56 -25.77
N ARG A 31 -12.33 -25.87 -24.81
CA ARG A 31 -12.50 -25.45 -23.41
C ARG A 31 -12.82 -23.94 -23.38
N ALA A 32 -13.62 -23.50 -22.42
CA ALA A 32 -14.22 -22.16 -22.29
C ALA A 32 -13.24 -20.96 -22.13
N GLY A 33 -12.08 -20.99 -22.79
CA GLY A 33 -11.06 -19.95 -22.81
C GLY A 33 -10.28 -19.89 -24.13
N GLY A 34 -10.84 -20.38 -25.24
CA GLY A 34 -10.28 -20.14 -26.57
C GLY A 34 -10.23 -18.63 -26.89
N PRO A 35 -9.21 -18.15 -27.64
CA PRO A 35 -9.19 -16.76 -28.09
C PRO A 35 -10.47 -16.47 -28.88
N SER A 36 -11.14 -15.36 -28.58
CA SER A 36 -12.30 -14.94 -29.36
C SER A 36 -11.90 -14.75 -30.82
N THR A 37 -12.82 -14.97 -31.75
CA THR A 37 -12.60 -14.70 -33.19
C THR A 37 -12.06 -13.28 -33.43
N GLY A 38 -12.50 -12.30 -32.63
CA GLY A 38 -11.95 -10.95 -32.63
C GLY A 38 -10.46 -10.88 -32.25
N ALA A 39 -10.02 -11.63 -31.24
CA ALA A 39 -8.60 -11.69 -30.87
C ALA A 39 -7.74 -12.24 -32.01
N LEU A 40 -8.24 -13.23 -32.77
CA LEU A 40 -7.54 -13.76 -33.93
C LEU A 40 -7.37 -12.70 -35.02
N VAL A 41 -8.43 -11.96 -35.37
CA VAL A 41 -8.35 -10.88 -36.37
C VAL A 41 -7.33 -9.81 -35.94
N VAL A 42 -7.34 -9.40 -34.67
CA VAL A 42 -6.36 -8.43 -34.14
C VAL A 42 -4.94 -8.96 -34.31
N TRP A 43 -4.66 -10.20 -33.91
CA TRP A 43 -3.31 -10.75 -33.92
C TRP A 43 -2.78 -11.12 -35.30
N PHE A 44 -3.62 -11.63 -36.19
CA PHE A 44 -3.18 -12.14 -37.49
C PHE A 44 -3.33 -11.14 -38.63
N VAL A 45 -4.17 -10.11 -38.48
CA VAL A 45 -4.38 -9.09 -39.53
C VAL A 45 -3.88 -7.73 -39.08
N LEU A 46 -4.38 -7.23 -37.95
CA LEU A 46 -4.11 -5.84 -37.55
C LEU A 46 -2.68 -5.63 -37.03
N VAL A 47 -2.14 -6.60 -36.28
CA VAL A 47 -0.75 -6.53 -35.79
C VAL A 47 0.26 -6.50 -36.96
N PRO A 48 0.24 -7.45 -37.93
CA PRO A 48 1.15 -7.39 -39.08
C PRO A 48 0.98 -6.11 -39.91
N LEU A 49 -0.25 -5.67 -40.12
CA LEU A 49 -0.53 -4.41 -40.83
C LEU A 49 0.07 -3.20 -40.10
N ALA A 50 -0.11 -3.11 -38.78
CA ALA A 50 0.46 -2.03 -37.99
C ALA A 50 2.00 -2.05 -38.00
N VAL A 51 2.63 -3.23 -37.96
CA VAL A 51 4.08 -3.38 -38.09
C VAL A 51 4.56 -2.91 -39.46
N LEU A 52 3.88 -3.32 -40.54
CA LEU A 52 4.20 -2.89 -41.90
C LEU A 52 4.13 -1.36 -42.04
N LEU A 53 3.04 -0.76 -41.55
CA LEU A 53 2.87 0.69 -41.57
C LEU A 53 3.93 1.41 -40.73
N ALA A 54 4.32 0.86 -39.57
CA ALA A 54 5.39 1.41 -38.75
C ALA A 54 6.76 1.37 -39.46
N ILE A 55 7.05 0.30 -40.22
CA ILE A 55 8.26 0.20 -41.06
C ILE A 55 8.23 1.26 -42.15
N CYS A 56 7.08 1.47 -42.82
CA CYS A 56 6.95 2.52 -43.83
C CYS A 56 7.17 3.93 -43.25
N VAL A 57 6.64 4.21 -42.05
CA VAL A 57 6.90 5.47 -41.34
C VAL A 57 8.39 5.64 -41.04
N ALA A 58 9.06 4.59 -40.57
CA ALA A 58 10.51 4.61 -40.32
C ALA A 58 11.32 4.81 -41.61
N ALA A 59 10.80 4.39 -42.76
CA ALA A 59 11.38 4.63 -44.08
C ALA A 59 11.07 6.02 -44.67
N GLY A 60 10.44 6.93 -43.89
CA GLY A 60 10.15 8.30 -44.30
C GLY A 60 8.79 8.52 -44.96
N GLN A 61 7.95 7.48 -45.08
CA GLN A 61 6.61 7.60 -45.65
C GLN A 61 5.59 8.09 -44.60
N LEU A 62 5.53 9.41 -44.39
CA LEU A 62 4.69 10.02 -43.35
C LEU A 62 3.18 9.77 -43.54
N SER A 63 2.70 9.53 -44.77
CA SER A 63 1.29 9.20 -45.03
C SER A 63 0.85 7.91 -44.35
N CYS A 64 1.76 6.94 -44.16
CA CYS A 64 1.48 5.71 -43.41
C CYS A 64 1.20 5.98 -41.92
N ALA A 65 1.66 7.10 -41.36
CA ALA A 65 1.38 7.46 -39.97
C ALA A 65 -0.12 7.75 -39.74
N LEU A 66 -0.80 8.34 -40.73
CA LEU A 66 -2.24 8.59 -40.66
C LEU A 66 -3.05 7.29 -40.61
N LEU A 67 -2.61 6.26 -41.33
CA LEU A 67 -3.23 4.93 -41.31
C LEU A 67 -2.86 4.14 -40.04
N LEU A 68 -1.64 4.31 -39.52
CA LEU A 68 -1.17 3.65 -38.31
C LEU A 68 -1.86 4.18 -37.05
N ALA A 69 -2.10 5.49 -36.97
CA ALA A 69 -2.66 6.16 -35.79
C ALA A 69 -3.95 5.49 -35.24
N PRO A 70 -5.00 5.19 -36.03
CA PRO A 70 -6.20 4.53 -35.53
C PRO A 70 -6.00 3.04 -35.18
N LEU A 71 -4.96 2.38 -35.71
CA LEU A 71 -4.66 0.97 -35.40
C LEU A 71 -3.93 0.82 -34.05
N LEU A 72 -3.16 1.82 -33.63
CA LEU A 72 -2.39 1.76 -32.38
C LEU A 72 -3.23 1.48 -31.13
N PRO A 73 -4.40 2.13 -30.89
CA PRO A 73 -5.26 1.82 -29.75
C PRO A 73 -5.79 0.38 -29.74
N ILE A 74 -5.80 -0.30 -30.88
CA ILE A 74 -6.29 -1.69 -31.01
C ILE A 74 -5.15 -2.68 -30.82
N VAL A 75 -4.00 -2.42 -31.46
CA VAL A 75 -2.84 -3.32 -31.45
C VAL A 75 -1.98 -3.16 -30.20
N ALA A 76 -1.85 -1.94 -29.69
CA ALA A 76 -1.04 -1.59 -28.52
C ALA A 76 -1.84 -0.72 -27.52
N PRO A 77 -3.00 -1.20 -27.03
CA PRO A 77 -3.91 -0.40 -26.22
C PRO A 77 -3.23 0.15 -24.95
N TRP A 78 -2.47 -0.66 -24.22
CA TRP A 78 -1.83 -0.21 -22.98
C TRP A 78 -0.73 0.84 -23.22
N PRO A 79 0.22 0.65 -24.16
CA PRO A 79 1.14 1.71 -24.54
C PRO A 79 0.45 3.02 -24.94
N VAL A 80 -0.64 2.97 -25.72
CA VAL A 80 -1.41 4.15 -26.11
C VAL A 80 -2.05 4.82 -24.90
N ALA A 81 -2.73 4.06 -24.05
CA ALA A 81 -3.31 4.58 -22.81
C ALA A 81 -2.22 5.24 -21.94
N ARG A 82 -1.10 4.54 -21.70
CA ARG A 82 -0.02 4.97 -20.82
C ARG A 82 0.75 6.20 -21.32
N HIS A 83 1.08 6.24 -22.61
CA HIS A 83 2.00 7.23 -23.17
C HIS A 83 1.30 8.37 -23.91
N VAL A 84 0.02 8.22 -24.25
CA VAL A 84 -0.77 9.25 -24.95
C VAL A 84 -1.91 9.72 -24.07
N LEU A 85 -2.86 8.85 -23.73
CA LEU A 85 -4.13 9.27 -23.12
C LEU A 85 -3.98 9.72 -21.65
N ILE A 86 -3.15 9.03 -20.87
CA ILE A 86 -2.88 9.38 -19.46
C ILE A 86 -2.17 10.75 -19.36
N PRO A 87 -1.10 11.05 -20.13
CA PRO A 87 -0.50 12.39 -20.17
C PRO A 87 -1.44 13.49 -20.67
N LEU A 88 -2.35 13.18 -21.60
CA LEU A 88 -3.32 14.14 -22.13
C LEU A 88 -4.50 14.43 -21.18
N GLY A 89 -4.64 13.70 -20.07
CA GLY A 89 -5.71 13.91 -19.10
C GLY A 89 -7.09 13.50 -19.62
N LEU A 90 -7.18 12.42 -20.41
CA LEU A 90 -8.44 11.94 -21.00
C LEU A 90 -8.93 10.66 -20.29
N PRO A 91 -9.61 10.74 -19.11
CA PRO A 91 -9.96 9.59 -18.28
C PRO A 91 -10.81 8.54 -18.99
N ARG A 92 -11.88 8.97 -19.66
CA ARG A 92 -12.81 8.06 -20.34
C ARG A 92 -12.14 7.34 -21.51
N ALA A 93 -11.37 8.06 -22.32
CA ALA A 93 -10.62 7.46 -23.42
C ALA A 93 -9.58 6.45 -22.89
N ALA A 94 -8.83 6.83 -21.85
CA ALA A 94 -7.86 5.94 -21.22
C ALA A 94 -8.51 4.66 -20.69
N TYR A 95 -9.68 4.76 -20.06
CA TYR A 95 -10.48 3.61 -19.62
C TYR A 95 -10.82 2.68 -20.79
N HIS A 96 -11.47 3.21 -21.84
CA HIS A 96 -11.95 2.40 -22.95
C HIS A 96 -10.81 1.73 -23.72
N VAL A 97 -9.70 2.44 -23.94
CA VAL A 97 -8.52 1.88 -24.60
C VAL A 97 -7.83 0.84 -23.71
N ALA A 98 -7.62 1.13 -22.42
CA ALA A 98 -7.02 0.16 -21.51
C ALA A 98 -7.86 -1.11 -21.33
N ARG A 99 -9.20 -1.02 -21.46
CA ARG A 99 -10.11 -2.18 -21.45
C ARG A 99 -9.82 -3.18 -22.58
N LEU A 100 -9.25 -2.74 -23.70
CA LEU A 100 -8.83 -3.61 -24.81
C LEU A 100 -7.51 -4.37 -24.52
N SER A 101 -6.80 -4.03 -23.44
CA SER A 101 -5.49 -4.61 -23.10
C SER A 101 -5.62 -5.94 -22.36
N ASP A 102 -6.26 -6.93 -22.99
CA ASP A 102 -6.47 -8.26 -22.41
C ASP A 102 -5.15 -8.87 -21.91
N TRP A 103 -4.06 -8.74 -22.67
CA TRP A 103 -2.76 -9.32 -22.31
C TRP A 103 -2.15 -8.71 -21.04
N THR A 104 -2.22 -7.39 -20.89
CA THR A 104 -1.64 -6.65 -19.76
C THR A 104 -2.44 -6.89 -18.49
N TRP A 105 -3.77 -6.94 -18.61
CA TRP A 105 -4.68 -6.96 -17.49
C TRP A 105 -5.42 -8.29 -17.30
N ARG A 106 -5.01 -9.40 -17.94
CA ARG A 106 -5.77 -10.69 -18.02
C ARG A 106 -6.65 -11.01 -16.82
N ALA A 107 -6.08 -10.93 -15.62
CA ALA A 107 -6.75 -11.23 -14.35
C ALA A 107 -7.80 -10.18 -13.93
N ASP A 108 -7.68 -8.94 -14.34
CA ASP A 108 -8.46 -7.79 -13.88
C ASP A 108 -8.57 -6.69 -14.96
N ARG A 109 -9.24 -7.00 -16.07
CA ARG A 109 -9.41 -6.06 -17.20
C ARG A 109 -10.12 -4.78 -16.82
N ARG A 110 -11.18 -4.92 -16.01
CA ARG A 110 -12.00 -3.81 -15.52
C ARG A 110 -11.21 -2.92 -14.56
N GLY A 111 -10.50 -3.52 -13.61
CA GLY A 111 -9.63 -2.79 -12.69
C GLY A 111 -8.47 -2.12 -13.42
N GLY A 112 -7.88 -2.75 -14.44
CA GLY A 112 -6.85 -2.15 -15.28
C GLY A 112 -7.32 -0.91 -16.04
N ALA A 113 -8.55 -0.96 -16.59
CA ALA A 113 -9.18 0.19 -17.21
C ALA A 113 -9.46 1.32 -16.21
N ALA A 114 -10.01 0.98 -15.04
CA ALA A 114 -10.26 1.94 -13.96
C ALA A 114 -8.95 2.57 -13.44
N LEU A 115 -7.87 1.79 -13.33
CA LEU A 115 -6.55 2.27 -12.94
C LEU A 115 -6.00 3.28 -13.95
N ALA A 116 -6.12 2.99 -15.26
CA ALA A 116 -5.71 3.94 -16.30
C ALA A 116 -6.49 5.26 -16.20
N ALA A 117 -7.81 5.19 -15.99
CA ALA A 117 -8.66 6.36 -15.81
C ALA A 117 -8.29 7.17 -14.56
N ALA A 118 -8.14 6.52 -13.41
CA ALA A 118 -7.79 7.17 -12.15
C ALA A 118 -6.40 7.82 -12.24
N TRP A 119 -5.46 7.17 -12.93
CA TRP A 119 -4.13 7.73 -13.18
C TRP A 119 -4.17 9.01 -14.04
N THR A 120 -5.12 9.13 -14.97
CA THR A 120 -5.30 10.39 -15.70
C THR A 120 -5.73 11.53 -14.78
N LEU A 121 -6.61 11.27 -13.80
CA LEU A 121 -7.08 12.28 -12.85
C LEU A 121 -5.95 12.81 -11.98
N CYS A 122 -5.06 11.93 -11.51
CA CYS A 122 -3.86 12.34 -10.78
C CYS A 122 -2.90 13.24 -11.60
N ARG A 123 -3.10 13.34 -12.91
CA ARG A 123 -2.32 14.22 -13.81
C ARG A 123 -3.10 15.41 -14.33
N ALA A 124 -4.42 15.44 -14.13
CA ALA A 124 -5.24 16.55 -14.52
C ALA A 124 -4.84 17.79 -13.70
N ARG A 125 -4.73 18.95 -14.35
CA ARG A 125 -4.43 20.21 -13.67
C ARG A 125 -5.61 20.77 -12.87
N ARG A 126 -6.83 20.32 -13.20
CA ARG A 126 -8.08 20.76 -12.59
C ARG A 126 -8.83 19.55 -12.07
N PRO A 127 -9.39 19.62 -10.85
CA PRO A 127 -10.27 18.57 -10.35
C PRO A 127 -11.49 18.38 -11.26
N ASP A 128 -11.83 17.14 -11.57
CA ASP A 128 -13.04 16.74 -12.31
C ASP A 128 -13.86 15.75 -11.47
N PRO A 129 -14.79 16.23 -10.62
CA PRO A 129 -15.60 15.38 -9.75
C PRO A 129 -16.54 14.46 -10.55
N ALA A 130 -16.94 14.85 -11.76
CA ALA A 130 -17.81 14.03 -12.60
C ALA A 130 -17.06 12.81 -13.17
N ALA A 131 -15.81 13.00 -13.61
CA ALA A 131 -14.96 11.88 -14.02
C ALA A 131 -14.61 10.98 -12.83
N GLU A 132 -14.36 11.54 -11.65
CA GLU A 132 -14.10 10.78 -10.43
C GLU A 132 -15.29 9.88 -10.04
N ALA A 133 -16.49 10.46 -9.95
CA ALA A 133 -17.72 9.72 -9.65
C ALA A 133 -17.98 8.59 -10.67
N TRP A 134 -17.74 8.88 -11.96
CA TRP A 134 -17.85 7.89 -13.02
C TRP A 134 -16.85 6.72 -12.85
N ILE A 135 -15.60 6.98 -12.45
CA ILE A 135 -14.63 5.90 -12.18
C ILE A 135 -15.04 5.09 -10.95
N HIS A 136 -15.54 5.76 -9.90
CA HIS A 136 -16.02 5.10 -8.69
C HIS A 136 -17.16 4.12 -9.00
N GLU A 137 -18.16 4.57 -9.76
CA GLU A 137 -19.26 3.74 -10.23
C GLU A 137 -18.76 2.52 -11.05
N ARG A 138 -17.72 2.73 -11.87
CA ARG A 138 -17.07 1.64 -12.62
C ARG A 138 -16.27 0.70 -11.72
N LEU A 139 -15.75 1.13 -10.58
CA LEU A 139 -15.12 0.22 -9.62
C LEU A 139 -16.14 -0.59 -8.83
N GLU A 140 -17.27 0.01 -8.46
CA GLU A 140 -18.30 -0.62 -7.62
C GLU A 140 -19.17 -1.66 -8.33
N GLY A 141 -19.11 -1.74 -9.66
CA GLY A 141 -19.88 -2.73 -10.40
C GLY A 141 -21.04 -2.16 -11.22
N ALA A 142 -21.45 -0.91 -11.01
CA ALA A 142 -22.78 -0.44 -11.43
C ALA A 142 -22.91 -0.12 -12.94
N GLY A 143 -21.88 0.48 -13.56
CA GLY A 143 -22.06 1.13 -14.87
C GLY A 143 -22.07 0.27 -16.15
N ASP A 144 -21.72 -1.02 -16.11
CA ASP A 144 -21.57 -1.85 -17.33
C ASP A 144 -22.90 -2.49 -17.82
N ARG A 145 -24.02 -2.26 -17.14
CA ARG A 145 -25.32 -2.88 -17.46
C ARG A 145 -26.11 -2.18 -18.59
N GLY A 146 -25.72 -0.96 -18.99
CA GLY A 146 -26.50 -0.13 -19.92
C GLY A 146 -26.34 -0.43 -21.42
N GLY A 147 -25.54 -1.42 -21.83
CA GLY A 147 -25.11 -1.54 -23.23
C GLY A 147 -25.78 -2.60 -24.11
N ALA A 148 -26.35 -3.68 -23.56
CA ALA A 148 -26.77 -4.82 -24.40
C ALA A 148 -27.94 -5.69 -23.89
N ALA A 149 -28.50 -5.42 -22.70
CA ALA A 149 -29.46 -6.33 -22.05
C ALA A 149 -30.94 -5.90 -22.15
N GLY A 150 -31.29 -5.05 -23.11
CA GLY A 150 -32.70 -4.86 -23.47
C GLY A 150 -33.17 -6.01 -24.36
N ARG A 151 -33.72 -7.10 -23.78
CA ARG A 151 -34.85 -7.90 -24.32
C ARG A 151 -35.13 -9.30 -23.73
N SER A 152 -34.48 -9.78 -22.66
CA SER A 152 -34.90 -11.05 -22.02
C SER A 152 -35.76 -10.79 -20.78
N GLY A 153 -37.07 -10.73 -20.98
CA GLY A 153 -38.09 -10.48 -19.95
C GLY A 153 -38.36 -11.68 -19.04
N ASP A 154 -37.35 -12.18 -18.34
CA ASP A 154 -37.51 -13.18 -17.28
C ASP A 154 -37.24 -12.54 -15.91
N ALA A 155 -38.23 -11.76 -15.48
CA ALA A 155 -38.25 -11.06 -14.19
C ALA A 155 -38.83 -12.00 -13.13
N GLY A 156 -38.01 -12.88 -12.54
CA GLY A 156 -38.54 -13.87 -11.60
C GLY A 156 -37.61 -14.39 -10.51
N ARG A 157 -36.35 -13.95 -10.42
CA ARG A 157 -35.48 -14.33 -9.29
C ARG A 157 -34.69 -13.13 -8.80
N ASP A 158 -34.75 -12.93 -7.49
CA ASP A 158 -33.98 -12.00 -6.65
C ASP A 158 -32.46 -12.27 -6.67
N GLY A 159 -31.92 -12.63 -7.84
CA GLY A 159 -30.51 -12.70 -8.10
C GLY A 159 -29.97 -11.29 -8.16
N VAL A 160 -29.54 -10.77 -7.01
CA VAL A 160 -28.61 -9.64 -6.95
C VAL A 160 -27.46 -9.98 -7.88
N ALA A 161 -27.47 -9.38 -9.07
CA ALA A 161 -26.50 -9.66 -10.12
C ALA A 161 -25.11 -9.46 -9.53
N ALA A 162 -24.33 -10.55 -9.42
CA ALA A 162 -23.06 -10.54 -8.73
C ALA A 162 -22.14 -9.48 -9.35
N ALA A 163 -21.80 -8.45 -8.56
CA ALA A 163 -20.82 -7.45 -8.96
C ALA A 163 -19.52 -8.16 -9.34
N SER A 164 -18.81 -7.64 -10.34
CA SER A 164 -17.49 -8.18 -10.69
C SER A 164 -16.57 -8.01 -9.48
N PRO A 165 -15.92 -9.09 -9.00
CA PRO A 165 -15.13 -9.02 -7.79
C PRO A 165 -13.95 -8.07 -7.95
N LEU A 166 -13.63 -7.31 -6.90
CA LEU A 166 -12.51 -6.39 -6.92
C LEU A 166 -11.19 -7.17 -6.89
N ARG A 167 -10.26 -6.80 -7.78
CA ARG A 167 -8.97 -7.44 -7.96
C ARG A 167 -7.84 -6.41 -7.91
N GLY A 168 -6.58 -6.84 -8.08
CA GLY A 168 -5.43 -6.02 -7.75
C GLY A 168 -5.28 -4.71 -8.54
N ALA A 169 -5.73 -4.68 -9.80
CA ALA A 169 -5.72 -3.42 -10.56
C ALA A 169 -6.85 -2.48 -10.11
N GLY A 170 -8.00 -3.02 -9.72
CA GLY A 170 -9.09 -2.27 -9.10
C GLY A 170 -8.71 -1.67 -7.76
N VAL A 171 -7.99 -2.41 -6.90
CA VAL A 171 -7.45 -1.88 -5.63
C VAL A 171 -6.47 -0.73 -5.90
N ALA A 172 -5.55 -0.91 -6.87
CA ALA A 172 -4.62 0.14 -7.28
C ALA A 172 -5.35 1.38 -7.85
N ALA A 173 -6.47 1.20 -8.55
CA ALA A 173 -7.30 2.31 -9.02
C ALA A 173 -7.94 3.06 -7.84
N GLY A 174 -8.46 2.34 -6.84
CA GLY A 174 -8.96 2.93 -5.60
C GLY A 174 -7.89 3.73 -4.85
N ALA A 175 -6.64 3.24 -4.87
CA ALA A 175 -5.49 3.94 -4.30
C ALA A 175 -5.16 5.24 -5.06
N MET A 176 -5.20 5.23 -6.39
CA MET A 176 -5.04 6.45 -7.20
C MET A 176 -6.15 7.48 -6.92
N LEU A 177 -7.40 7.04 -6.75
CA LEU A 177 -8.50 7.94 -6.38
C LEU A 177 -8.32 8.54 -4.97
N ALA A 178 -7.85 7.74 -4.00
CA ALA A 178 -7.51 8.26 -2.67
C ALA A 178 -6.40 9.32 -2.76
N ALA A 179 -5.33 9.05 -3.50
CA ALA A 179 -4.23 10.00 -3.72
C ALA A 179 -4.71 11.28 -4.41
N TYR A 180 -5.61 11.17 -5.39
CA TYR A 180 -6.20 12.31 -6.08
C TYR A 180 -7.04 13.20 -5.13
N ARG A 181 -7.70 12.62 -4.13
CA ARG A 181 -8.44 13.36 -3.08
C ARG A 181 -7.53 13.98 -2.02
N GLY A 182 -6.21 13.72 -2.07
CA GLY A 182 -5.27 14.13 -1.02
C GLY A 182 -5.18 13.16 0.17
N ASP A 183 -5.91 12.03 0.15
CA ASP A 183 -5.78 10.96 1.14
C ASP A 183 -4.57 10.09 0.80
N LEU A 184 -3.37 10.61 1.09
CA LEU A 184 -2.10 9.95 0.82
C LEU A 184 -1.88 8.72 1.70
N ASP A 185 -2.37 8.75 2.94
CA ASP A 185 -2.24 7.62 3.86
C ASP A 185 -3.11 6.43 3.42
N GLY A 186 -4.38 6.69 3.06
CA GLY A 186 -5.25 5.67 2.47
C GLY A 186 -4.72 5.14 1.14
N ALA A 187 -4.16 6.01 0.29
CA ALA A 187 -3.49 5.60 -0.94
C ALA A 187 -2.28 4.69 -0.67
N ARG A 188 -1.42 5.06 0.29
CA ARG A 188 -0.24 4.27 0.68
C ARG A 188 -0.65 2.90 1.19
N ALA A 189 -1.67 2.85 2.04
CA ALA A 189 -2.18 1.61 2.62
C ALA A 189 -2.78 0.69 1.52
N LEU A 190 -3.59 1.24 0.61
CA LEU A 190 -4.14 0.50 -0.51
C LEU A 190 -3.06 -0.01 -1.47
N PHE A 191 -2.10 0.81 -1.89
CA PHE A 191 -1.01 0.37 -2.75
C PHE A 191 -0.13 -0.69 -2.08
N ALA A 192 0.16 -0.56 -0.78
CA ALA A 192 0.92 -1.57 -0.04
C ALA A 192 0.20 -2.92 -0.05
N SER A 193 -1.13 -2.93 0.06
CA SER A 193 -1.92 -4.17 0.00
C SER A 193 -1.84 -4.88 -1.36
N VAL A 194 -1.61 -4.15 -2.46
CA VAL A 194 -1.50 -4.73 -3.82
C VAL A 194 -0.34 -5.72 -3.92
N ALA A 195 0.76 -5.49 -3.20
CA ALA A 195 1.92 -6.38 -3.17
C ALA A 195 1.63 -7.73 -2.50
N SER A 196 0.67 -7.77 -1.56
CA SER A 196 0.29 -8.99 -0.82
C SER A 196 -0.72 -9.89 -1.55
N LEU A 197 -1.24 -9.45 -2.70
CA LEU A 197 -2.24 -10.18 -3.47
C LEU A 197 -1.65 -11.38 -4.22
N ASP A 198 -2.49 -12.37 -4.54
CA ASP A 198 -2.14 -13.47 -5.44
C ASP A 198 -1.73 -12.93 -6.83
N GLU A 199 -0.72 -13.53 -7.46
CA GLU A 199 -0.33 -13.19 -8.84
C GLU A 199 -1.46 -13.40 -9.86
N ARG A 200 -2.35 -14.37 -9.59
CA ARG A 200 -3.54 -14.66 -10.40
C ARG A 200 -4.64 -13.61 -10.22
N ALA A 201 -4.62 -12.86 -9.12
CA ALA A 201 -5.58 -11.80 -8.81
C ALA A 201 -5.03 -10.41 -9.11
N CYS A 202 -3.71 -10.26 -9.21
CA CYS A 202 -3.06 -8.98 -9.40
C CYS A 202 -2.15 -8.99 -10.64
N PRO A 203 -2.54 -8.29 -11.72
CA PRO A 203 -1.68 -8.13 -12.88
C PRO A 203 -0.33 -7.51 -12.51
N ARG A 204 0.77 -8.02 -13.09
CA ARG A 204 2.13 -7.51 -12.84
C ARG A 204 2.27 -6.01 -13.05
N GLU A 205 1.54 -5.45 -14.02
CA GLU A 205 1.55 -4.01 -14.27
C GLU A 205 0.92 -3.22 -13.12
N ALA A 206 -0.12 -3.73 -12.46
CA ALA A 206 -0.71 -3.08 -11.28
C ALA A 206 0.28 -3.05 -10.12
N ARG A 207 0.98 -4.16 -9.85
CA ARG A 207 2.07 -4.21 -8.85
C ARG A 207 3.18 -3.22 -9.17
N ARG A 208 3.62 -3.16 -10.43
CA ARG A 208 4.66 -2.21 -10.86
C ARG A 208 4.24 -0.76 -10.65
N VAL A 209 2.99 -0.42 -10.94
CA VAL A 209 2.43 0.92 -10.70
C VAL A 209 2.37 1.22 -9.21
N ALA A 210 1.89 0.27 -8.39
CA ALA A 210 1.83 0.42 -6.94
C ALA A 210 3.22 0.63 -6.31
N ALA A 211 4.19 -0.20 -6.66
CA ALA A 211 5.56 -0.08 -6.19
C ALA A 211 6.23 1.22 -6.63
N GLY A 212 6.03 1.62 -7.89
CA GLY A 212 6.51 2.91 -8.40
C GLY A 212 5.93 4.10 -7.63
N TRP A 213 4.63 4.06 -7.31
CA TRP A 213 3.99 5.10 -6.51
C TRP A 213 4.53 5.14 -5.08
N LEU A 214 4.62 3.98 -4.40
CA LEU A 214 5.13 3.89 -3.03
C LEU A 214 6.59 4.35 -2.91
N ALA A 215 7.44 3.97 -3.86
CA ALA A 215 8.84 4.41 -3.87
C ALA A 215 8.97 5.93 -4.10
N ALA A 216 8.16 6.49 -5.01
CA ALA A 216 8.14 7.93 -5.26
C ALA A 216 7.59 8.72 -4.06
N GLU A 217 6.56 8.20 -3.39
CA GLU A 217 5.99 8.79 -2.16
C GLU A 217 7.01 8.79 -1.02
N ALA A 218 7.66 7.65 -0.74
CA ALA A 218 8.73 7.56 0.25
C ALA A 218 9.89 8.54 -0.04
N ALA A 219 10.32 8.61 -1.31
CA ALA A 219 11.33 9.57 -1.76
C ALA A 219 10.91 11.03 -1.53
N SER A 220 9.63 11.36 -1.73
CA SER A 220 9.11 12.72 -1.51
C SER A 220 9.14 13.14 -0.03
N ARG A 221 9.00 12.19 0.90
CA ARG A 221 9.16 12.39 2.35
C ARG A 221 10.63 12.34 2.83
N GLY A 222 11.57 12.02 1.94
CA GLY A 222 12.97 11.82 2.30
C GLY A 222 13.27 10.48 2.97
N ASP A 223 12.32 9.54 3.00
CA ASP A 223 12.52 8.16 3.46
C ASP A 223 13.17 7.33 2.35
N TRP A 224 14.46 7.58 2.14
CA TRP A 224 15.25 6.90 1.11
C TRP A 224 15.44 5.41 1.40
N ALA A 225 15.45 4.99 2.67
CA ALA A 225 15.56 3.59 3.05
C ALA A 225 14.36 2.78 2.56
N THR A 226 13.14 3.28 2.77
CA THR A 226 11.93 2.64 2.22
C THR A 226 11.92 2.70 0.69
N ALA A 227 12.29 3.82 0.07
CA ALA A 227 12.36 3.93 -1.39
C ALA A 227 13.31 2.89 -2.01
N GLN A 228 14.50 2.69 -1.38
CA GLN A 228 15.49 1.70 -1.79
C GLN A 228 14.95 0.27 -1.66
N ARG A 229 14.36 -0.09 -0.50
CA ARG A 229 13.76 -1.41 -0.27
C ARG A 229 12.72 -1.74 -1.34
N ARG A 230 11.79 -0.82 -1.61
CA ARG A 230 10.77 -0.98 -2.65
C ARG A 230 11.35 -1.11 -4.06
N ALA A 231 12.42 -0.37 -4.36
CA ALA A 231 13.11 -0.46 -5.64
C ALA A 231 13.84 -1.81 -5.85
N ARG A 232 14.23 -2.51 -4.78
CA ARG A 232 14.84 -3.84 -4.84
C ARG A 232 13.80 -4.96 -4.98
N GLU A 233 12.64 -4.81 -4.36
CA GLU A 233 11.51 -5.77 -4.44
C GLU A 233 10.95 -5.87 -5.87
N GLU A 234 10.92 -4.78 -6.62
CA GLU A 234 10.20 -4.69 -7.90
C GLU A 234 11.08 -4.14 -9.03
N ARG A 235 10.89 -4.67 -10.24
CA ARG A 235 11.68 -4.28 -11.42
C ARG A 235 11.01 -3.14 -12.19
N GLY A 236 11.81 -2.15 -12.59
CA GLY A 236 11.36 -1.10 -13.51
C GLY A 236 12.42 -0.03 -13.71
N ARG A 237 12.37 0.69 -14.84
CA ARG A 237 13.34 1.77 -15.12
C ARG A 237 13.25 2.93 -14.12
N GLU A 238 12.02 3.25 -13.69
CA GLU A 238 11.77 4.29 -12.68
C GLU A 238 12.27 3.85 -11.29
N LEU A 239 11.91 2.64 -10.86
CA LEU A 239 12.38 2.05 -9.61
C LEU A 239 13.91 1.88 -9.59
N SER A 240 14.51 1.46 -10.70
CA SER A 240 15.97 1.33 -10.83
C SER A 240 16.71 2.67 -10.66
N LEU A 241 16.12 3.78 -11.16
CA LEU A 241 16.64 5.12 -10.91
C LEU A 241 16.43 5.53 -9.44
N LEU A 242 15.23 5.33 -8.88
CA LEU A 242 14.95 5.70 -7.49
C LEU A 242 15.81 4.92 -6.49
N GLY A 243 16.03 3.63 -6.72
CA GLY A 243 16.94 2.81 -5.92
C GLY A 243 18.38 3.32 -5.99
N ALA A 244 18.88 3.65 -7.19
CA ALA A 244 20.20 4.23 -7.38
C ALA A 244 20.39 5.58 -6.67
N VAL A 245 19.36 6.44 -6.72
CA VAL A 245 19.33 7.73 -6.02
C VAL A 245 19.34 7.49 -4.51
N ALA A 246 18.54 6.54 -4.02
CA ALA A 246 18.47 6.20 -2.61
C ALA A 246 19.78 5.61 -2.08
N ASP A 247 20.40 4.65 -2.78
CA ASP A 247 21.70 4.06 -2.44
C ASP A 247 22.76 5.17 -2.24
N ARG A 248 22.75 6.17 -3.12
CA ARG A 248 23.70 7.29 -3.05
C ARG A 248 23.39 8.27 -1.92
N LEU A 249 22.12 8.57 -1.66
CA LEU A 249 21.72 9.46 -0.57
C LEU A 249 21.85 8.82 0.82
N LEU A 250 21.85 7.48 0.89
CA LEU A 250 22.10 6.70 2.10
C LEU A 250 23.60 6.46 2.34
N GLY A 251 24.46 6.75 1.37
CA GLY A 251 25.90 6.54 1.49
C GLY A 251 26.33 5.06 1.44
N GLU A 252 25.55 4.21 0.76
CA GLU A 252 25.84 2.77 0.64
C GLU A 252 27.19 2.54 -0.06
N ALA A 253 27.98 1.58 0.44
CA ALA A 253 29.33 1.30 -0.08
C ALA A 253 29.35 0.92 -1.58
N GLY A 254 28.24 0.39 -2.10
CA GLY A 254 28.05 0.03 -3.52
C GLY A 254 27.26 1.04 -4.34
N ALA A 255 27.14 2.29 -3.88
CA ALA A 255 26.32 3.30 -4.57
C ALA A 255 26.82 3.56 -6.01
N PRO A 256 25.90 3.71 -6.98
CA PRO A 256 26.27 3.88 -8.38
C PRO A 256 27.03 5.18 -8.62
N GLY A 257 27.99 5.12 -9.55
CA GLY A 257 28.78 6.26 -9.99
C GLY A 257 27.94 7.32 -10.72
N ALA A 258 28.53 8.50 -10.95
CA ALA A 258 27.83 9.62 -11.60
C ALA A 258 27.36 9.27 -13.03
N LEU A 259 28.21 8.61 -13.82
CA LEU A 259 27.88 8.20 -15.19
C LEU A 259 26.72 7.21 -15.21
N GLU A 260 26.75 6.21 -14.33
CA GLU A 260 25.69 5.20 -14.23
C GLU A 260 24.34 5.82 -13.86
N LEU A 261 24.34 6.77 -12.91
CA LEU A 261 23.14 7.52 -12.55
C LEU A 261 22.56 8.31 -13.75
N TRP A 262 23.41 8.95 -14.56
CA TRP A 262 22.97 9.62 -15.79
C TRP A 262 22.36 8.64 -16.80
N LEU A 263 22.97 7.47 -16.99
CA LEU A 263 22.45 6.43 -17.89
C LEU A 263 21.08 5.91 -17.41
N ARG A 264 20.94 5.61 -16.11
CA ARG A 264 19.66 5.21 -15.51
C ARG A 264 18.60 6.31 -15.64
N TRP A 265 18.97 7.59 -15.46
CA TRP A 265 18.06 8.72 -15.64
C TRP A 265 17.62 8.90 -17.10
N LEU A 266 18.52 8.72 -18.07
CA LEU A 266 18.18 8.79 -19.50
C LEU A 266 17.15 7.70 -19.88
N ALA A 267 17.28 6.50 -19.30
CA ALA A 267 16.38 5.39 -19.51
C ALA A 267 15.04 5.52 -18.76
N ALA A 268 15.02 6.25 -17.65
CA ALA A 268 13.85 6.42 -16.81
C ALA A 268 12.77 7.32 -17.47
N PRO A 269 11.48 7.06 -17.22
CA PRO A 269 10.41 7.97 -17.63
C PRO A 269 10.45 9.27 -16.81
N ARG A 270 9.76 10.31 -17.29
CA ARG A 270 9.56 11.59 -16.56
C ARG A 270 10.87 12.30 -16.17
N ARG A 271 11.89 12.24 -17.03
CA ARG A 271 13.22 12.84 -16.85
C ARG A 271 13.23 14.24 -16.23
N ARG A 272 12.32 15.12 -16.66
CA ARG A 272 12.21 16.49 -16.12
C ARG A 272 11.85 16.50 -14.63
N ALA A 273 10.94 15.64 -14.19
CA ALA A 273 10.49 15.56 -12.80
C ALA A 273 11.53 14.90 -11.88
N THR A 274 12.33 13.97 -12.41
CA THR A 274 13.35 13.25 -11.62
C THR A 274 14.74 13.90 -11.66
N LEU A 275 14.96 14.91 -12.52
CA LEU A 275 16.23 15.63 -12.63
C LEU A 275 16.69 16.29 -11.32
N PRO A 276 15.80 16.94 -10.50
CA PRO A 276 16.21 17.48 -9.21
C PRO A 276 16.73 16.41 -8.25
N LEU A 277 16.12 15.22 -8.25
CA LEU A 277 16.55 14.09 -7.43
C LEU A 277 17.93 13.58 -7.86
N LEU A 278 18.15 13.46 -9.16
CA LEU A 278 19.46 13.11 -9.72
C LEU A 278 20.53 14.11 -9.29
N ARG A 279 20.27 15.42 -9.45
CA ARG A 279 21.22 16.48 -9.06
C ARG A 279 21.55 16.42 -7.57
N ARG A 280 20.54 16.21 -6.72
CA ARG A 280 20.73 16.04 -5.27
C ARG A 280 21.62 14.83 -4.95
N ALA A 281 21.38 13.69 -5.60
CA ALA A 281 22.21 12.49 -5.41
C ALA A 281 23.65 12.70 -5.90
N LEU A 282 23.86 13.40 -7.01
CA LEU A 282 25.21 13.71 -7.50
C LEU A 282 25.96 14.63 -6.53
N ALA A 283 25.27 15.64 -5.96
CA ALA A 283 25.84 16.59 -5.01
C ALA A 283 26.21 15.96 -3.65
N ALA A 284 25.51 14.90 -3.23
CA ALA A 284 25.84 14.17 -2.00
C ALA A 284 27.21 13.45 -2.07
N GLY A 285 27.86 13.39 -3.24
CA GLY A 285 29.12 12.66 -3.41
C GLY A 285 28.91 11.14 -3.34
N ALA A 286 29.97 10.36 -3.53
CA ALA A 286 29.96 8.94 -3.21
C ALA A 286 30.58 8.80 -1.81
N GLY A 287 29.80 8.32 -0.83
CA GLY A 287 30.32 8.02 0.51
C GLY A 287 30.59 9.21 1.43
N ALA A 288 30.01 10.40 1.17
CA ALA A 288 30.10 11.49 2.15
C ALA A 288 29.33 11.11 3.43
N PRO A 289 29.96 11.10 4.61
CA PRO A 289 29.25 10.81 5.86
C PRO A 289 28.14 11.86 6.05
N ARG A 290 26.95 11.36 6.37
CA ARG A 290 25.81 12.24 6.67
C ARG A 290 26.19 13.09 7.89
N PRO A 291 26.06 14.43 7.84
CA PRO A 291 26.24 15.23 9.03
C PRO A 291 25.21 14.79 10.07
N GLU A 292 25.68 14.29 11.21
CA GLU A 292 24.81 14.00 12.34
C GLU A 292 24.15 15.30 12.77
N PRO A 293 22.81 15.36 12.87
CA PRO A 293 22.14 16.54 13.38
C PRO A 293 22.67 16.81 14.78
N ALA A 294 23.18 18.02 15.03
CA ALA A 294 23.61 18.43 16.35
C ALA A 294 22.48 18.16 17.36
N GLU A 295 22.76 17.35 18.38
CA GLU A 295 21.79 17.05 19.43
C GLU A 295 21.38 18.37 20.11
N PRO A 296 20.08 18.66 20.26
CA PRO A 296 19.65 19.85 20.97
C PRO A 296 20.18 19.77 22.40
N GLU A 297 20.89 20.81 22.85
CA GLU A 297 21.38 20.87 24.22
C GLU A 297 20.21 20.67 25.19
N PRO A 298 20.30 19.71 26.13
CA PRO A 298 19.24 19.49 27.10
C PRO A 298 19.00 20.77 27.90
N CYS A 299 17.74 21.13 28.14
CA CYS A 299 17.36 22.26 28.98
C CYS A 299 18.05 22.14 30.35
N ALA A 300 19.15 22.89 30.53
CA ALA A 300 19.99 22.86 31.71
C ALA A 300 19.40 23.72 32.85
N ALA A 301 18.15 23.46 33.22
CA ALA A 301 17.63 23.99 34.47
C ALA A 301 18.43 23.34 35.62
N LYS A 302 19.12 24.14 36.43
CA LYS A 302 19.88 23.65 37.59
C LYS A 302 18.89 23.17 38.65
N VAL A 303 18.74 21.87 38.79
CA VAL A 303 18.00 21.24 39.90
C VAL A 303 18.92 21.17 41.11
N ALA A 304 18.43 21.55 42.29
CA ALA A 304 19.18 21.40 43.53
C ALA A 304 19.52 19.92 43.76
N GLU A 305 20.75 19.65 44.19
CA GLU A 305 21.20 18.29 44.48
C GLU A 305 20.33 17.69 45.61
N GLY A 306 19.67 16.57 45.32
CA GLY A 306 18.74 15.90 46.25
C GLY A 306 17.25 16.15 46.01
N ASP A 307 16.86 17.11 45.16
CA ASP A 307 15.44 17.33 44.81
C ASP A 307 14.99 16.36 43.70
N LEU A 308 14.67 15.12 44.11
CA LEU A 308 14.23 14.06 43.21
C LEU A 308 12.91 14.40 42.50
N TRP A 309 12.02 15.13 43.18
CA TRP A 309 10.71 15.50 42.65
C TRP A 309 10.83 16.49 41.49
N SER A 310 11.55 17.60 41.69
CA SER A 310 11.76 18.60 40.65
C SER A 310 12.52 18.01 39.47
N ARG A 311 13.46 17.09 39.72
CA ARG A 311 14.15 16.36 38.65
C ARG A 311 13.18 15.54 37.80
N ALA A 312 12.31 14.73 38.41
CA ALA A 312 11.34 13.92 37.69
C ALA A 312 10.37 14.80 36.89
N MET A 313 9.86 15.88 37.48
CA MET A 313 8.97 16.83 36.82
C MET A 313 9.63 17.55 35.63
N LEU A 314 10.88 18.00 35.76
CA LEU A 314 11.60 18.66 34.68
C LEU A 314 11.88 17.72 33.51
N LEU A 315 12.28 16.48 33.79
CA LEU A 315 12.45 15.46 32.75
C LEU A 315 11.12 15.13 32.07
N HIS A 316 10.03 15.05 32.84
CA HIS A 316 8.68 14.81 32.31
C HIS A 316 8.24 15.95 31.38
N ALA A 317 8.37 17.20 31.83
CA ALA A 317 8.05 18.37 31.01
C ALA A 317 8.92 18.46 29.76
N ALA A 318 10.22 18.16 29.88
CA ALA A 318 11.14 18.12 28.73
C ALA A 318 10.73 17.06 27.71
N LEU A 319 10.24 15.90 28.15
CA LEU A 319 9.70 14.86 27.27
C LEU A 319 8.46 15.36 26.52
N LEU A 320 7.50 15.97 27.22
CA LEU A 320 6.23 16.44 26.63
C LEU A 320 6.43 17.59 25.63
N LEU A 321 7.45 18.43 25.84
CA LEU A 321 7.79 19.53 24.93
C LEU A 321 8.61 19.08 23.70
N ARG A 322 9.09 17.84 23.70
CA ARG A 322 9.95 17.32 22.63
C ARG A 322 9.12 16.82 21.46
N PRO A 323 9.55 17.07 20.20
CA PRO A 323 8.99 16.39 19.05
C PRO A 323 9.01 14.87 19.23
N HIS A 324 7.87 14.23 19.02
CA HIS A 324 7.66 12.81 19.28
C HIS A 324 8.67 11.89 18.54
N ASP A 325 9.11 12.30 17.35
CA ASP A 325 10.09 11.58 16.53
C ASP A 325 11.53 11.60 17.08
N ARG A 326 11.77 12.32 18.18
CA ARG A 326 13.09 12.49 18.80
C ARG A 326 13.21 11.91 20.21
N VAL A 327 12.18 11.24 20.71
CA VAL A 327 12.24 10.60 22.03
C VAL A 327 13.06 9.33 21.94
N SER A 328 14.17 9.27 22.70
CA SER A 328 15.02 8.07 22.75
C SER A 328 14.67 7.14 23.92
N GLY A 329 15.03 5.86 23.81
CA GLY A 329 14.88 4.89 24.90
C GLY A 329 15.65 5.30 26.17
N ASP A 330 16.82 5.92 26.01
CA ASP A 330 17.64 6.38 27.14
C ASP A 330 16.99 7.54 27.91
N GLU A 331 16.23 8.39 27.23
CA GLU A 331 15.45 9.45 27.86
C GLU A 331 14.30 8.91 28.67
N LEU A 332 13.60 7.93 28.11
CA LEU A 332 12.56 7.20 28.82
C LEU A 332 13.12 6.46 30.03
N ARG A 333 14.33 5.88 29.93
CA ARG A 333 15.03 5.25 31.07
C ARG A 333 15.33 6.26 32.16
N ARG A 334 15.91 7.40 31.79
CA ARG A 334 16.24 8.49 32.74
C ARG A 334 15.00 9.05 33.41
N LEU A 335 13.91 9.21 32.67
CA LEU A 335 12.64 9.67 33.19
C LEU A 335 11.99 8.64 34.12
N GLY A 336 11.94 7.37 33.70
CA GLY A 336 11.41 6.26 34.50
C GLY A 336 12.14 6.12 35.83
N GLY A 337 13.47 6.08 35.80
CA GLY A 337 14.29 6.01 37.00
C GLY A 337 14.14 7.24 37.92
N ALA A 338 13.93 8.44 37.36
CA ALA A 338 13.67 9.63 38.15
C ALA A 338 12.30 9.56 38.86
N TRP A 339 11.27 9.05 38.17
CA TRP A 339 9.95 8.84 38.78
C TRP A 339 9.95 7.73 39.83
N ASP A 340 10.62 6.61 39.56
CA ASP A 340 10.77 5.53 40.54
C ASP A 340 11.46 6.04 41.82
N ALA A 341 12.60 6.73 41.67
CA ALA A 341 13.32 7.32 42.80
C ALA A 341 12.46 8.35 43.57
N ALA A 342 11.73 9.22 42.87
CA ALA A 342 10.88 10.23 43.51
C ALA A 342 9.66 9.61 44.21
N LEU A 343 9.10 8.53 43.67
CA LEU A 343 7.93 7.85 44.26
C LEU A 343 8.32 6.92 45.42
N GLU A 344 9.53 6.39 45.44
CA GLU A 344 10.04 5.52 46.51
C GLU A 344 10.67 6.30 47.68
N ASP A 345 11.11 7.54 47.45
CA ASP A 345 11.75 8.36 48.48
C ASP A 345 10.78 8.85 49.58
N GLU A 346 11.11 8.54 50.84
CA GLU A 346 10.25 8.87 51.99
C GLU A 346 10.09 10.38 52.20
N ARG A 347 11.11 11.18 51.88
CA ARG A 347 11.07 12.64 52.04
C ARG A 347 10.17 13.28 50.99
N ALA A 348 10.36 12.91 49.72
CA ALA A 348 9.50 13.33 48.61
C ALA A 348 8.04 12.92 48.87
N GLN A 349 7.82 11.70 49.37
CA GLN A 349 6.49 11.29 49.82
C GLN A 349 5.96 12.22 50.92
N ALA A 350 6.73 12.49 51.98
CA ALA A 350 6.30 13.35 53.09
C ALA A 350 5.89 14.76 52.63
N GLU A 351 6.66 15.40 51.74
CA GLU A 351 6.32 16.70 51.15
C GLU A 351 5.02 16.64 50.33
N LEU A 352 4.85 15.58 49.54
CA LEU A 352 3.62 15.37 48.78
C LEU A 352 2.42 15.13 49.70
N ARG A 353 2.61 14.46 50.85
CA ARG A 353 1.56 14.30 51.86
C ARG A 353 1.15 15.65 52.46
N GLU A 354 2.12 16.52 52.74
CA GLU A 354 1.86 17.87 53.24
C GLU A 354 1.08 18.71 52.21
N ARG A 355 1.52 18.71 50.95
CA ARG A 355 0.83 19.39 49.86
C ARG A 355 -0.59 18.85 49.64
N ALA A 356 -0.77 17.53 49.67
CA ALA A 356 -2.07 16.90 49.53
C ALA A 356 -3.04 17.35 50.64
N ARG A 357 -2.56 17.44 51.90
CA ARG A 357 -3.36 17.99 53.01
C ARG A 357 -3.69 19.46 52.82
N ALA A 358 -2.73 20.26 52.39
CA ALA A 358 -2.93 21.69 52.12
C ALA A 358 -3.97 21.93 51.01
N LEU A 359 -4.04 21.04 50.02
CA LEU A 359 -5.02 21.06 48.94
C LEU A 359 -6.36 20.39 49.28
N GLY A 360 -6.53 19.89 50.52
CA GLY A 360 -7.78 19.25 50.96
C GLY A 360 -8.02 17.85 50.38
N ALA A 361 -6.98 17.14 49.94
CA ALA A 361 -7.12 15.78 49.43
C ALA A 361 -7.56 14.82 50.55
N PRO A 362 -8.42 13.83 50.25
CA PRO A 362 -9.04 12.95 51.25
C PRO A 362 -8.04 12.00 51.96
N GLY A 363 -6.83 11.87 51.44
CA GLY A 363 -5.78 11.07 52.05
C GLY A 363 -4.49 11.12 51.25
N ALA A 364 -3.37 11.15 51.95
CA ALA A 364 -2.07 11.34 51.33
C ALA A 364 -1.63 10.16 50.45
N GLN A 365 -1.95 8.93 50.87
CA GLN A 365 -1.68 7.72 50.07
C GLN A 365 -2.54 7.67 48.80
N ALA A 366 -3.79 8.12 48.88
CA ALA A 366 -4.67 8.22 47.73
C ALA A 366 -4.17 9.26 46.72
N ALA A 367 -3.64 10.40 47.20
CA ALA A 367 -3.03 11.41 46.36
C ALA A 367 -1.77 10.89 45.62
N ILE A 368 -0.87 10.19 46.34
CA ILE A 368 0.31 9.56 45.75
C ILE A 368 -0.09 8.55 44.68
N GLY A 369 -1.06 7.67 44.97
CA GLY A 369 -1.54 6.67 44.03
C GLY A 369 -2.28 7.27 42.81
N ALA A 370 -2.99 8.39 42.98
CA ALA A 370 -3.59 9.12 41.86
C ALA A 370 -2.53 9.75 40.96
N LEU A 371 -1.50 10.34 41.56
CA LEU A 371 -0.39 10.97 40.84
C LEU A 371 0.46 9.97 40.07
N ALA A 372 0.81 8.83 40.69
CA ALA A 372 1.52 7.74 40.01
C ALA A 372 0.74 7.25 38.78
N ARG A 373 -0.59 7.09 38.90
CA ARG A 373 -1.46 6.72 37.77
C ARG A 373 -1.50 7.80 36.68
N ALA A 374 -1.54 9.07 37.04
CA ALA A 374 -1.49 10.17 36.07
C ALA A 374 -0.15 10.18 35.31
N VAL A 375 0.96 10.00 36.01
CA VAL A 375 2.29 9.85 35.39
C VAL A 375 2.34 8.65 34.45
N GLU A 376 1.80 7.50 34.86
CA GLU A 376 1.73 6.31 34.01
C GLU A 376 0.90 6.53 32.74
N GLU A 377 -0.21 7.26 32.85
CA GLU A 377 -1.08 7.62 31.72
C GLU A 377 -0.39 8.58 30.75
N ASP A 378 0.23 9.65 31.27
CA ASP A 378 1.00 10.59 30.46
C ASP A 378 2.17 9.90 29.74
N LEU A 379 2.86 9.00 30.43
CA LEU A 379 3.95 8.21 29.85
C LEU A 379 3.43 7.24 28.79
N ALA A 380 2.31 6.56 29.03
CA ALA A 380 1.69 5.69 28.03
C ALA A 380 1.30 6.48 26.76
N ALA A 381 0.70 7.67 26.92
CA ALA A 381 0.37 8.57 25.83
C ALA A 381 1.63 9.06 25.07
N ALA A 382 2.68 9.45 25.80
CA ALA A 382 3.95 9.88 25.22
C ALA A 382 4.64 8.75 24.44
N LEU A 383 4.66 7.53 24.99
CA LEU A 383 5.20 6.34 24.33
C LEU A 383 4.46 6.03 23.02
N ARG A 384 3.12 6.12 23.05
CA ARG A 384 2.27 5.93 21.87
C ARG A 384 2.55 6.99 20.80
N ALA A 385 2.65 8.25 21.19
CA ALA A 385 2.89 9.36 20.29
C ALA A 385 4.29 9.30 19.64
N ALA A 386 5.30 8.96 20.44
CA ALA A 386 6.69 8.82 20.00
C ALA A 386 6.95 7.57 19.14
N ARG A 387 6.04 6.60 19.17
CA ARG A 387 6.19 5.30 18.49
C ARG A 387 7.53 4.62 18.77
N VAL A 388 8.01 4.72 20.01
CA VAL A 388 9.27 4.09 20.39
C VAL A 388 9.10 2.56 20.29
N PRO A 389 9.92 1.84 19.52
CA PRO A 389 9.79 0.40 19.38
C PRO A 389 10.00 -0.33 20.71
N HIS A 390 9.24 -1.42 20.93
CA HIS A 390 9.31 -2.24 22.15
C HIS A 390 10.73 -2.65 22.56
N ALA A 391 11.60 -2.94 21.58
CA ALA A 391 12.98 -3.38 21.83
C ALA A 391 13.83 -2.33 22.58
N ALA A 392 13.44 -1.06 22.56
CA ALA A 392 14.12 -0.01 23.31
C ALA A 392 13.64 0.07 24.78
N TRP A 393 12.74 -0.83 25.21
CA TRP A 393 12.04 -0.74 26.50
C TRP A 393 12.53 -1.70 27.57
N ASP A 394 13.58 -2.47 27.29
CA ASP A 394 14.15 -3.36 28.28
C ASP A 394 14.83 -2.54 29.40
N ASP A 395 14.50 -2.89 30.65
CA ASP A 395 15.09 -2.32 31.87
C ASP A 395 14.88 -0.80 32.05
N LEU A 396 13.64 -0.32 31.83
CA LEU A 396 13.27 1.10 31.99
C LEU A 396 12.68 1.46 33.38
N GLY A 397 12.77 0.57 34.36
CA GLY A 397 12.23 0.78 35.70
C GLY A 397 10.75 0.43 35.88
N GLY A 398 10.26 0.54 37.12
CA GLY A 398 8.93 0.13 37.54
C GLY A 398 7.82 0.98 36.94
N THR A 399 7.99 2.30 36.93
CA THR A 399 6.99 3.26 36.42
C THR A 399 6.77 3.11 34.92
N ILE A 400 7.84 3.04 34.12
CA ILE A 400 7.72 2.80 32.68
C ILE A 400 7.16 1.39 32.42
N GLY A 401 7.54 0.39 33.22
CA GLY A 401 6.94 -0.95 33.15
C GLY A 401 5.42 -0.96 33.36
N ARG A 402 4.90 -0.13 34.27
CA ARG A 402 3.45 0.05 34.48
C ARG A 402 2.78 0.80 33.31
N ALA A 403 3.36 1.92 32.87
CA ALA A 403 2.88 2.67 31.70
C ALA A 403 2.81 1.80 30.43
N ARG A 404 3.82 0.94 30.21
CA ARG A 404 3.86 -0.04 29.13
C ARG A 404 2.72 -1.05 29.21
N ARG A 405 2.47 -1.65 30.39
CA ARG A 405 1.37 -2.60 30.58
C ARG A 405 0.04 -1.94 30.26
N ARG A 406 -0.16 -0.71 30.74
CA ARG A 406 -1.34 0.08 30.44
C ARG A 406 -1.49 0.32 28.93
N LEU A 407 -0.46 0.81 28.26
CA LEU A 407 -0.48 1.03 26.80
C LEU A 407 -0.82 -0.25 26.03
N ARG A 408 -0.24 -1.39 26.43
CA ARG A 408 -0.55 -2.70 25.84
C ARG A 408 -2.02 -3.06 26.02
N ASP A 409 -2.56 -2.91 27.22
CA ASP A 409 -3.95 -3.27 27.53
C ASP A 409 -4.96 -2.36 26.79
N GLU A 410 -4.62 -1.07 26.64
CA GLU A 410 -5.37 -0.11 25.79
C GLU A 410 -5.34 -0.51 24.31
N LEU A 411 -4.16 -0.79 23.76
CA LEU A 411 -3.99 -1.24 22.37
C LEU A 411 -4.70 -2.57 22.09
N LEU A 412 -4.65 -3.51 23.03
CA LEU A 412 -5.36 -4.78 22.93
C LEU A 412 -6.87 -4.55 22.88
N SER A 413 -7.39 -3.73 23.80
CA SER A 413 -8.81 -3.36 23.85
C SER A 413 -9.28 -2.71 22.54
N GLU A 414 -8.48 -1.82 21.96
CA GLU A 414 -8.78 -1.18 20.67
C GLU A 414 -8.86 -2.18 19.51
N VAL A 415 -7.93 -3.14 19.45
CA VAL A 415 -7.93 -4.20 18.42
C VAL A 415 -9.14 -5.12 18.61
N GLU A 416 -9.48 -5.49 19.84
CA GLU A 416 -10.66 -6.30 20.16
C GLU A 416 -11.96 -5.63 19.73
N ILE A 417 -12.12 -4.34 20.03
CA ILE A 417 -13.28 -3.54 19.61
C ILE A 417 -13.40 -3.53 18.08
N ALA A 418 -12.29 -3.37 17.36
CA ALA A 418 -12.29 -3.38 15.90
C ALA A 418 -12.65 -4.76 15.33
N CYS A 419 -12.17 -5.85 15.95
CA CYS A 419 -12.53 -7.21 15.59
C CYS A 419 -14.01 -7.51 15.84
N ASP A 420 -14.55 -7.09 16.99
CA ASP A 420 -15.97 -7.24 17.34
C ASP A 420 -16.88 -6.48 16.37
N ALA A 421 -16.47 -5.29 15.94
CA ALA A 421 -17.20 -4.51 14.94
C ALA A 421 -17.26 -5.23 13.59
N LEU A 422 -16.12 -5.80 13.14
CA LEU A 422 -16.05 -6.61 11.92
C LEU A 422 -16.93 -7.86 12.05
N ARG A 423 -16.80 -8.59 13.17
CA ARG A 423 -17.53 -9.82 13.44
C ARG A 423 -19.04 -9.59 13.40
N ARG A 424 -19.51 -8.61 14.15
CA ARG A 424 -20.93 -8.22 14.20
C ARG A 424 -21.47 -7.88 12.81
N ARG A 425 -20.73 -7.10 12.02
CA ARG A 425 -21.12 -6.73 10.65
C ARG A 425 -21.28 -7.96 9.74
N VAL A 426 -20.35 -8.91 9.83
CA VAL A 426 -20.35 -10.14 9.03
C VAL A 426 -21.50 -11.07 9.46
N ASP A 427 -21.73 -11.23 10.77
CA ASP A 427 -22.85 -12.00 11.31
C ASP A 427 -24.21 -11.41 10.87
N GLU A 428 -24.34 -10.08 10.88
CA GLU A 428 -25.49 -9.34 10.35
C GLU A 428 -25.57 -9.34 8.81
N ARG A 429 -24.59 -9.93 8.13
CA ARG A 429 -24.44 -9.98 6.66
C ARG A 429 -24.50 -8.59 6.00
N ARG A 430 -24.06 -7.55 6.70
CA ARG A 430 -24.02 -6.17 6.17
C ARG A 430 -22.86 -6.01 5.19
N ALA A 431 -23.16 -6.23 3.92
CA ALA A 431 -22.25 -6.06 2.80
C ALA A 431 -21.85 -4.59 2.59
N LEU A 432 -20.56 -4.33 2.46
CA LEU A 432 -20.03 -3.05 1.98
C LEU A 432 -19.74 -3.12 0.47
N ALA A 433 -19.55 -1.96 -0.16
CA ALA A 433 -18.99 -1.91 -1.51
C ALA A 433 -17.59 -2.57 -1.53
N PRO A 434 -17.18 -3.25 -2.63
CA PRO A 434 -15.94 -4.04 -2.64
C PRO A 434 -14.68 -3.27 -2.23
N LEU A 435 -14.56 -2.00 -2.63
CA LEU A 435 -13.42 -1.16 -2.23
C LEU A 435 -13.50 -0.78 -0.74
N SER A 436 -14.70 -0.63 -0.19
CA SER A 436 -14.91 -0.33 1.22
C SER A 436 -14.62 -1.56 2.10
N GLU A 437 -14.98 -2.78 1.65
CA GLU A 437 -14.52 -4.03 2.30
C GLU A 437 -12.99 -4.06 2.39
N TRP A 438 -12.31 -3.66 1.31
CA TRP A 438 -10.85 -3.61 1.27
C TRP A 438 -10.25 -2.59 2.23
N ARG A 439 -10.88 -1.42 2.36
CA ARG A 439 -10.44 -0.36 3.29
C ARG A 439 -10.64 -0.77 4.74
N GLU A 440 -11.79 -1.36 5.09
CA GLU A 440 -12.05 -1.87 6.45
C GLU A 440 -11.01 -2.93 6.82
N TRP A 441 -10.73 -3.88 5.92
CA TRP A 441 -9.68 -4.87 6.13
C TRP A 441 -8.30 -4.25 6.37
N ILE A 442 -7.86 -3.33 5.51
CA ILE A 442 -6.55 -2.68 5.68
C ILE A 442 -6.50 -1.86 6.97
N SER A 443 -7.60 -1.20 7.35
CA SER A 443 -7.67 -0.42 8.59
C SER A 443 -7.47 -1.30 9.82
N LEU A 444 -8.19 -2.42 9.91
CA LEU A 444 -8.03 -3.38 11.01
C LEU A 444 -6.61 -3.95 11.05
N ARG A 445 -6.09 -4.37 9.89
CA ARG A 445 -4.73 -4.89 9.77
C ARG A 445 -3.68 -3.86 10.23
N ALA A 446 -3.78 -2.62 9.77
CA ALA A 446 -2.86 -1.54 10.12
C ALA A 446 -2.91 -1.22 11.62
N GLN A 447 -4.11 -1.25 12.22
CA GLN A 447 -4.27 -1.07 13.66
C GLN A 447 -3.59 -2.19 14.45
N TYR A 448 -3.78 -3.44 14.04
CA TYR A 448 -3.10 -4.60 14.64
C TYR A 448 -1.57 -4.51 14.49
N GLU A 449 -1.07 -4.22 13.28
CA GLU A 449 0.37 -4.12 13.00
C GLU A 449 1.02 -2.97 13.79
N ALA A 450 0.35 -1.82 13.89
CA ALA A 450 0.83 -0.70 14.71
C ALA A 450 0.82 -1.05 16.21
N ALA A 451 -0.22 -1.70 16.72
CA ALA A 451 -0.26 -2.18 18.10
C ALA A 451 0.86 -3.18 18.40
N ALA A 452 1.11 -4.11 17.46
CA ALA A 452 2.16 -5.11 17.55
C ALA A 452 3.57 -4.50 17.53
N GLU A 453 3.80 -3.49 16.70
CA GLU A 453 5.08 -2.76 16.62
C GLU A 453 5.38 -2.03 17.95
N LEU A 454 4.37 -1.41 18.55
CA LEU A 454 4.50 -0.68 19.81
C LEU A 454 4.64 -1.61 21.02
N ALA A 455 3.74 -2.56 21.20
CA ALA A 455 3.67 -3.39 22.41
C ALA A 455 4.48 -4.71 22.32
N GLY A 456 5.01 -5.03 21.14
CA GLY A 456 5.88 -6.19 20.92
C GLY A 456 5.14 -7.52 20.83
N LEU A 457 5.92 -8.60 20.94
CA LEU A 457 5.46 -9.99 20.70
C LEU A 457 4.37 -10.45 21.69
N GLU A 458 4.38 -9.94 22.93
CA GLU A 458 3.38 -10.27 23.94
C GLU A 458 1.97 -9.86 23.48
N LEU A 459 1.81 -8.63 22.96
CA LEU A 459 0.53 -8.19 22.40
C LEU A 459 0.12 -9.05 21.21
N ARG A 460 1.06 -9.40 20.31
CA ARG A 460 0.76 -10.24 19.15
C ARG A 460 0.17 -11.58 19.57
N ARG A 461 0.76 -12.24 20.56
CA ARG A 461 0.30 -13.53 21.11
C ARG A 461 -1.08 -13.43 21.77
N LEU A 462 -1.35 -12.34 22.50
CA LEU A 462 -2.63 -12.12 23.16
C LEU A 462 -3.75 -11.78 22.16
N ALA A 463 -3.47 -10.90 21.20
CA ALA A 463 -4.47 -10.41 20.24
C ALA A 463 -4.74 -11.40 19.09
N PHE A 464 -3.73 -12.17 18.66
CA PHE A 464 -3.84 -12.98 17.44
C PHE A 464 -4.96 -14.03 17.46
N PRO A 465 -5.25 -14.77 18.56
CA PRO A 465 -6.38 -15.72 18.58
C PRO A 465 -7.72 -15.07 18.24
N LYS A 466 -7.98 -13.86 18.78
CA LYS A 466 -9.19 -13.09 18.50
C LYS A 466 -9.22 -12.57 17.06
N VAL A 467 -8.13 -11.94 16.63
CA VAL A 467 -7.99 -11.43 15.25
C VAL A 467 -8.14 -12.56 14.24
N HIS A 468 -7.50 -13.71 14.47
CA HIS A 468 -7.60 -14.90 13.63
C HIS A 468 -9.04 -15.36 13.49
N ALA A 469 -9.76 -15.55 14.60
CA ALA A 469 -11.13 -16.04 14.57
C ALA A 469 -12.05 -15.12 13.74
N ASP A 470 -11.99 -13.81 13.96
CA ASP A 470 -12.90 -12.85 13.34
C ASP A 470 -12.52 -12.55 11.88
N VAL A 471 -11.22 -12.37 11.59
CA VAL A 471 -10.71 -12.16 10.22
C VAL A 471 -10.93 -13.41 9.38
N CYS A 472 -10.69 -14.62 9.92
CA CYS A 472 -10.94 -15.86 9.19
C CYS A 472 -12.43 -16.02 8.88
N HIS A 473 -13.32 -15.66 9.80
CA HIS A 473 -14.77 -15.68 9.57
C HIS A 473 -15.19 -14.71 8.45
N ALA A 474 -14.70 -13.47 8.50
CA ALA A 474 -14.92 -12.47 7.46
C ALA A 474 -14.38 -12.95 6.09
N ALA A 475 -13.16 -13.50 6.06
CA ALA A 475 -12.53 -14.00 4.85
C ALA A 475 -13.34 -15.14 4.21
N VAL A 476 -13.84 -16.10 5.01
CA VAL A 476 -14.71 -17.19 4.55
C VAL A 476 -16.02 -16.65 3.97
N TRP A 477 -16.67 -15.68 4.62
CA TRP A 477 -17.89 -15.06 4.13
C TRP A 477 -17.67 -14.31 2.80
N LEU A 478 -16.62 -13.49 2.71
CA LEU A 478 -16.26 -12.78 1.49
C LEU A 478 -15.95 -13.75 0.34
N PHE A 479 -15.21 -14.83 0.62
CA PHE A 479 -14.79 -15.81 -0.36
C PHE A 479 -15.94 -16.69 -0.86
N ASN A 480 -16.69 -17.30 0.06
CA ASN A 480 -17.71 -18.30 -0.28
C ASN A 480 -19.06 -17.67 -0.62
N THR A 481 -19.50 -16.68 0.14
CA THR A 481 -20.83 -16.08 -0.01
C THR A 481 -20.78 -14.95 -1.03
N ARG A 482 -19.87 -13.99 -0.87
CA ARG A 482 -19.80 -12.81 -1.75
C ARG A 482 -19.02 -13.01 -3.04
N LYS A 483 -18.25 -14.11 -3.14
CA LYS A 483 -17.35 -14.41 -4.26
C LYS A 483 -16.26 -13.34 -4.47
N GLU A 484 -15.99 -12.53 -3.45
CA GLU A 484 -14.89 -11.56 -3.40
C GLU A 484 -13.59 -12.30 -3.01
N ARG A 485 -13.20 -13.25 -3.87
CA ARG A 485 -12.13 -14.21 -3.55
C ARG A 485 -10.77 -13.56 -3.34
N ALA A 486 -10.50 -12.44 -4.02
CA ALA A 486 -9.21 -11.77 -3.93
C ALA A 486 -8.95 -11.19 -2.54
N ILE A 487 -9.95 -10.55 -1.91
CA ILE A 487 -9.81 -10.03 -0.54
C ILE A 487 -9.74 -11.17 0.48
N GLY A 488 -10.62 -12.17 0.36
CA GLY A 488 -10.62 -13.32 1.27
C GLY A 488 -9.28 -14.06 1.24
N ASN A 489 -8.72 -14.27 0.04
CA ASN A 489 -7.40 -14.89 -0.12
C ASN A 489 -6.24 -14.01 0.40
N ALA A 490 -6.34 -12.68 0.27
CA ALA A 490 -5.38 -11.77 0.88
C ALA A 490 -5.41 -11.83 2.42
N MET A 491 -6.60 -11.93 3.01
CA MET A 491 -6.77 -12.14 4.46
C MET A 491 -6.18 -13.48 4.91
N PHE A 492 -6.44 -14.58 4.19
CA PHE A 492 -5.84 -15.89 4.50
C PHE A 492 -4.31 -15.88 4.43
N ARG A 493 -3.73 -15.21 3.42
CA ARG A 493 -2.26 -15.07 3.33
C ARG A 493 -1.67 -14.30 4.50
N TRP A 494 -2.32 -13.22 4.91
CA TRP A 494 -1.87 -12.45 6.06
C TRP A 494 -1.95 -13.28 7.34
N LEU A 495 -3.08 -13.97 7.56
CA LEU A 495 -3.24 -14.86 8.71
C LEU A 495 -2.21 -16.01 8.73
N LEU A 496 -1.85 -16.54 7.55
CA LEU A 496 -0.79 -17.53 7.44
C LEU A 496 0.56 -16.96 7.87
N ALA A 497 0.96 -15.80 7.32
CA ALA A 497 2.23 -15.17 7.65
C ALA A 497 2.32 -14.83 9.14
N GLU A 498 1.22 -14.37 9.74
CA GLU A 498 1.17 -14.04 11.16
C GLU A 498 1.25 -15.29 12.05
N ALA A 499 0.54 -16.38 11.69
CA ALA A 499 0.65 -17.65 12.39
C ALA A 499 2.07 -18.24 12.32
N GLU A 500 2.73 -18.12 11.18
CA GLU A 500 4.13 -18.54 11.00
C GLU A 500 5.09 -17.67 11.83
N ALA A 501 4.86 -16.36 11.91
CA ALA A 501 5.66 -15.46 12.75
C ALA A 501 5.48 -15.70 14.25
N LEU A 502 4.38 -16.34 14.66
CA LEU A 502 4.07 -16.69 16.05
C LEU A 502 4.35 -18.16 16.39
N ASP A 503 4.90 -18.93 15.45
CA ASP A 503 5.15 -20.36 15.57
C ASP A 503 3.88 -21.20 15.90
N ASP A 504 2.68 -20.73 15.50
CA ASP A 504 1.43 -21.47 15.66
C ASP A 504 1.22 -22.45 14.49
N ALA A 505 1.81 -23.64 14.62
CA ALA A 505 1.77 -24.68 13.60
C ALA A 505 0.33 -25.11 13.22
N ARG A 506 -0.61 -25.09 14.18
CA ARG A 506 -2.00 -25.52 13.96
C ARG A 506 -2.72 -24.52 13.07
N ILE A 507 -2.66 -23.23 13.41
CA ILE A 507 -3.30 -22.18 12.61
C ILE A 507 -2.61 -22.07 11.25
N ALA A 508 -1.27 -22.13 11.21
CA ALA A 508 -0.53 -22.09 9.95
C ALA A 508 -0.95 -23.22 8.99
N SER A 509 -1.09 -24.46 9.49
CA SER A 509 -1.57 -25.59 8.67
C SER A 509 -2.97 -25.34 8.09
N LEU A 510 -3.89 -24.81 8.90
CA LEU A 510 -5.24 -24.47 8.44
C LEU A 510 -5.20 -23.39 7.34
N GLN A 511 -4.41 -22.33 7.54
CA GLN A 511 -4.36 -21.23 6.58
C GLN A 511 -3.65 -21.61 5.27
N ARG A 512 -2.67 -22.53 5.29
CA ARG A 512 -2.10 -23.08 4.04
C ARG A 512 -3.17 -23.74 3.17
N GLY A 513 -4.10 -24.48 3.78
CA GLY A 513 -5.26 -25.04 3.08
C GLY A 513 -6.14 -23.96 2.45
N ASN A 514 -6.48 -22.92 3.22
CA ASN A 514 -7.29 -21.80 2.73
C ASN A 514 -6.62 -21.01 1.60
N VAL A 515 -5.29 -20.78 1.69
CA VAL A 515 -4.51 -20.11 0.64
C VAL A 515 -4.46 -20.96 -0.62
N ALA A 516 -4.32 -22.28 -0.49
CA ALA A 516 -4.27 -23.22 -1.62
C ALA A 516 -5.57 -23.27 -2.44
N CYS A 517 -6.72 -22.90 -1.86
CA CYS A 517 -7.98 -22.74 -2.59
C CYS A 517 -7.91 -21.68 -3.72
N GLY A 518 -6.92 -20.78 -3.70
CA GLY A 518 -6.65 -19.82 -4.76
C GLY A 518 -7.68 -18.69 -4.87
N VAL A 519 -7.74 -18.03 -6.02
CA VAL A 519 -8.61 -16.87 -6.31
C VAL A 519 -9.50 -17.12 -7.52
#